data_AF-F8UI05-F1
#
_entry.id   AF-F8UI05-F1
#
_cell.length_a   1.000
_cell.length_b   1.000
_cell.length_c   1.000
_cell.angle_alpha   90.00
_cell.angle_beta   90.00
_cell.angle_gamma   90.00
#
_symmetry.space_group_name_H-M   'P 1'
#
loop_
_entity.id
_entity.type
_entity.pdbx_description
1 polymer ?
#
loop_
_entity_poly.entity_id
_entity_poly.type
_entity_poly.pdbx_seq_one_letter_code
_entity_poly.pdbx_strand_id
1 'polypeptide(L)'
;FEGVLVNDTLFYDLQRTPFAWAEDAPPVSVPVFVALGRHDYVVAPNVWSGVKTPFTDLTVHVFDDAGHWPHLEDPQAFDTAVLEWIRAHEVRR
;
A
#
# COMPACT_ATOMS: atom_id res chain seq x y z
N PHE A 1 -21.19 -1.54 -5.33
CA PHE A 1 -19.94 -0.82 -5.03
C PHE A 1 -20.15 0.62 -5.45
N GLU A 2 -20.20 1.53 -4.49
CA GLU A 2 -20.27 2.97 -4.74
C GLU A 2 -18.82 3.46 -4.67
N GLY A 3 -18.14 3.51 -5.81
CA GLY A 3 -16.73 3.84 -5.92
C GLY A 3 -16.54 5.28 -6.39
N VAL A 4 -15.45 5.90 -5.96
CA VAL A 4 -14.97 7.17 -6.52
C VAL A 4 -14.59 6.94 -7.98
N LEU A 5 -15.10 7.80 -8.88
CA LEU A 5 -14.66 7.87 -10.27
C LEU A 5 -13.26 8.49 -10.33
N VAL A 6 -12.25 7.63 -10.48
CA VAL A 6 -10.90 8.06 -10.85
C VAL A 6 -10.78 7.91 -12.36
N ASN A 7 -10.20 8.91 -13.04
CA ASN A 7 -9.88 8.77 -14.45
C ASN A 7 -8.61 7.91 -14.56
N ASP A 8 -8.81 6.59 -14.68
CA ASP A 8 -7.72 5.62 -14.77
C ASP A 8 -6.74 5.98 -15.89
N THR A 9 -7.23 6.43 -17.05
CA THR A 9 -6.39 6.84 -18.18
C THR A 9 -5.47 8.01 -17.82
N LEU A 10 -6.00 9.06 -17.20
CA LEU A 10 -5.18 10.21 -16.77
C LEU A 10 -4.18 9.81 -15.68
N PHE A 11 -4.58 8.94 -14.76
CA PHE A 11 -3.74 8.46 -13.69
C PHE A 11 -2.55 7.64 -14.23
N TYR A 12 -2.81 6.70 -15.15
CA TYR A 12 -1.77 5.95 -15.86
C TYR A 12 -0.91 6.86 -16.76
N ASP A 13 -1.49 7.86 -17.44
CA ASP A 13 -0.74 8.79 -18.30
C ASP A 13 0.19 9.72 -17.50
N LEU A 14 -0.26 10.19 -16.32
CA LEU A 14 0.55 11.02 -15.43
C LEU A 14 1.65 10.22 -14.73
N GLN A 15 1.36 8.99 -14.31
CA GLN A 15 2.31 8.18 -13.56
C GLN A 15 3.17 7.26 -14.43
N ARG A 16 2.81 7.08 -15.72
CA ARG A 16 3.43 6.25 -16.79
C ARG A 16 3.60 4.76 -16.47
N THR A 17 4.07 4.46 -15.27
CA THR A 17 4.22 3.16 -14.61
C THR A 17 4.39 3.45 -13.11
N PRO A 18 3.31 3.53 -12.31
CA PRO A 18 3.46 3.68 -10.87
C PRO A 18 4.31 2.52 -10.36
N PHE A 19 5.45 2.85 -9.73
CA PHE A 19 6.39 1.87 -9.20
C PHE A 19 7.03 0.96 -10.26
N ALA A 20 7.60 1.55 -11.32
CA ALA A 20 8.59 0.85 -12.13
C ALA A 20 9.85 0.59 -11.29
N TRP A 21 9.98 -0.64 -10.82
CA TRP A 21 11.25 -1.16 -10.31
C TRP A 21 12.19 -1.41 -11.49
N ALA A 22 13.49 -1.24 -11.27
CA ALA A 22 14.47 -1.68 -12.27
C ALA A 22 14.24 -3.17 -12.56
N GLU A 23 14.37 -3.60 -13.82
CA GLU A 23 14.17 -5.01 -14.21
C GLU A 23 15.09 -5.97 -13.43
N ASP A 24 16.23 -5.47 -12.95
CA ASP A 24 17.24 -6.16 -12.16
C ASP A 24 17.19 -5.85 -10.65
N ALA A 25 16.12 -5.20 -10.17
CA ALA A 25 15.99 -4.89 -8.75
C ALA A 25 16.05 -6.18 -7.90
N PRO A 26 16.94 -6.24 -6.90
CA PRO A 26 17.04 -7.41 -6.05
C PRO A 26 15.73 -7.61 -5.25
N PRO A 27 15.35 -8.86 -4.96
CA PRO A 27 14.13 -9.12 -4.21
C PRO A 27 14.21 -8.54 -2.80
N VAL A 28 13.12 -7.95 -2.35
CA VAL A 28 12.93 -7.54 -0.96
C VAL A 28 12.49 -8.77 -0.17
N SER A 29 13.43 -9.31 0.61
CA SER A 29 13.31 -10.58 1.34
C SER A 29 12.79 -10.46 2.77
N VAL A 30 12.54 -9.23 3.23
CA VAL A 30 11.94 -8.95 4.54
C VAL A 30 10.42 -8.73 4.37
N PRO A 31 9.61 -9.03 5.39
CA PRO A 31 8.19 -8.69 5.37
C PRO A 31 7.99 -7.18 5.17
N VAL A 32 7.06 -6.81 4.29
CA VAL A 32 6.73 -5.41 3.99
C VAL A 32 5.25 -5.13 4.27
N PHE A 33 4.97 -4.05 4.98
CA PHE A 33 3.63 -3.53 5.20
C PHE A 33 3.44 -2.22 4.45
N VAL A 34 2.48 -2.19 3.52
CA VAL A 34 2.07 -0.99 2.80
C VAL A 34 0.74 -0.52 3.35
N ALA A 35 0.75 0.68 3.91
CA ALA A 35 -0.43 1.35 4.46
C ALA A 35 -0.98 2.36 3.45
N LEU A 36 -2.27 2.23 3.09
CA LEU A 36 -2.95 3.08 2.11
C LEU A 36 -4.25 3.60 2.69
N GLY A 37 -4.63 4.84 2.43
CA GLY A 37 -5.99 5.29 2.70
C GLY A 37 -6.90 5.04 1.51
N ARG A 38 -8.16 4.68 1.77
CA ARG A 38 -9.18 4.47 0.72
C ARG A 38 -9.43 5.73 -0.11
N HIS A 39 -9.21 6.89 0.49
CA HIS A 39 -9.41 8.21 -0.11
C HIS A 39 -8.07 8.86 -0.53
N ASP A 40 -7.00 8.08 -0.70
CA ASP A 40 -5.73 8.60 -1.22
C ASP A 40 -5.87 8.94 -2.72
N TYR A 41 -5.87 10.24 -3.02
CA TYR A 41 -5.91 10.76 -4.39
C TYR A 41 -4.52 11.02 -4.99
N VAL A 42 -3.44 10.81 -4.22
CA VAL A 42 -2.05 10.93 -4.67
C VAL A 42 -1.55 9.57 -5.16
N VAL A 43 -1.77 8.53 -4.35
CA VAL A 43 -1.42 7.13 -4.65
C VAL A 43 -2.63 6.25 -4.38
N ALA A 44 -3.51 6.16 -5.36
CA ALA A 44 -4.78 5.43 -5.22
C ALA A 44 -4.54 3.94 -4.89
N PRO A 45 -5.36 3.31 -4.01
CA PRO A 45 -5.12 1.93 -3.58
C PRO A 45 -5.05 0.88 -4.69
N ASN A 46 -5.74 1.12 -5.82
CA ASN A 46 -5.74 0.24 -6.98
C ASN A 46 -4.35 0.06 -7.60
N VAL A 47 -3.40 1.00 -7.42
CA VAL A 47 -2.03 0.85 -7.96
C VAL A 47 -1.26 -0.29 -7.31
N TRP A 48 -1.62 -0.66 -6.08
CA TRP A 48 -1.00 -1.77 -5.35
C TRP A 48 -1.69 -3.10 -5.64
N SER A 49 -2.82 -3.11 -6.37
CA SER A 49 -3.54 -4.32 -6.74
C SER A 49 -2.68 -5.20 -7.66
N GLY A 50 -2.33 -6.40 -7.18
CA GLY A 50 -1.56 -7.37 -7.96
C GLY A 50 -0.05 -7.09 -8.03
N VAL A 51 0.45 -6.05 -7.35
CA VAL A 51 1.89 -5.81 -7.19
C VAL A 51 2.48 -6.93 -6.36
N LYS A 52 3.51 -7.59 -6.91
CA LYS A 52 4.27 -8.65 -6.23
C LYS A 52 5.76 -8.34 -6.24
N THR A 53 6.31 -7.96 -7.39
CA THR A 53 7.73 -7.61 -7.52
C THR A 53 8.02 -6.24 -6.88
N PRO A 54 9.17 -6.06 -6.20
CA PRO A 54 10.24 -7.02 -5.90
C PRO A 54 10.03 -7.79 -4.59
N PHE A 55 8.85 -7.76 -4.00
CA PHE A 55 8.58 -8.27 -2.67
C PHE A 55 8.35 -9.78 -2.66
N THR A 56 8.97 -10.45 -1.69
CA THR A 56 8.71 -11.88 -1.41
C THR A 56 7.59 -12.08 -0.40
N ASP A 57 7.37 -11.08 0.46
CA ASP A 57 6.32 -11.06 1.47
C ASP A 57 5.78 -9.63 1.61
N LEU A 58 4.59 -9.41 1.05
CA LEU A 58 3.95 -8.08 0.97
C LEU A 58 2.55 -8.16 1.56
N THR A 59 2.31 -7.34 2.59
CA THR A 59 0.99 -7.04 3.12
C THR A 59 0.57 -5.65 2.64
N VAL A 60 -0.55 -5.57 1.92
CA VAL A 60 -1.18 -4.30 1.55
C VAL A 60 -2.43 -4.13 2.39
N HIS A 61 -2.50 -3.05 3.17
CA HIS A 61 -3.64 -2.73 4.02
C HIS A 61 -4.24 -1.37 3.62
N VAL A 62 -5.57 -1.34 3.45
CA VAL A 62 -6.31 -0.14 3.09
C VAL A 62 -7.16 0.29 4.28
N PHE A 63 -6.86 1.48 4.82
CA PHE A 63 -7.62 2.15 5.88
C PHE A 63 -8.83 2.83 5.25
N ASP A 64 -10.03 2.40 5.65
CA ASP A 64 -11.27 2.84 5.03
C ASP A 64 -11.56 4.33 5.27
N ASP A 65 -11.19 4.86 6.44
CA ASP A 65 -11.45 6.25 6.85
C ASP A 65 -10.21 7.17 6.76
N ALA A 66 -9.31 6.91 5.80
CA ALA A 66 -8.09 7.70 5.61
C ALA A 66 -7.81 8.08 4.14
N GLY A 67 -7.02 9.14 3.97
CA GLY A 67 -6.45 9.62 2.71
C GLY A 67 -4.97 9.27 2.58
N HIS A 68 -4.14 10.26 2.23
CA HIS A 68 -2.72 10.01 1.94
C HIS A 68 -1.86 9.75 3.19
N TRP A 69 -2.35 10.09 4.39
CA TRP A 69 -1.57 9.98 5.62
C TRP A 69 -2.34 9.19 6.71
N PRO A 70 -2.55 7.88 6.53
CA PRO A 70 -3.33 7.07 7.49
C PRO A 70 -2.87 7.18 8.94
N HIS A 71 -1.57 7.30 9.18
CA HIS A 71 -0.98 7.47 10.52
C HIS A 71 -1.35 8.79 11.22
N LEU A 72 -1.77 9.83 10.47
CA LEU A 72 -2.24 11.11 11.04
C LEU A 72 -3.77 11.19 11.05
N GLU A 73 -4.41 10.61 10.04
CA GLU A 73 -5.85 10.75 9.81
C GLU A 73 -6.67 9.75 10.64
N ASP A 74 -6.17 8.52 10.80
CA ASP A 74 -6.75 7.49 11.68
C ASP A 74 -5.64 6.80 12.49
N PRO A 75 -5.03 7.50 13.46
CA PRO A 75 -3.87 7.01 14.19
C PRO A 75 -4.18 5.74 14.99
N GLN A 76 -5.41 5.59 15.51
CA GLN A 76 -5.77 4.43 16.32
C GLN A 76 -5.88 3.16 15.48
N ALA A 77 -6.54 3.23 14.32
CA ALA A 77 -6.58 2.09 13.40
C ALA A 77 -5.19 1.78 12.86
N PHE A 78 -4.41 2.80 12.51
CA PHE A 78 -3.04 2.64 12.02
C PHE A 78 -2.15 1.91 13.01
N ASP A 79 -2.10 2.40 14.26
CA ASP A 79 -1.29 1.80 15.32
C ASP A 79 -1.70 0.35 15.58
N THR A 80 -3.00 0.08 15.62
CA THR A 80 -3.52 -1.28 15.82
C THR A 80 -3.06 -2.21 14.69
N ALA A 81 -3.26 -1.82 13.43
CA ALA A 81 -2.91 -2.63 12.27
C ALA A 81 -1.39 -2.90 12.19
N VAL A 82 -0.56 -1.89 12.43
CA VAL A 82 0.90 -2.04 12.39
C VAL A 82 1.40 -2.92 13.54
N LEU A 83 0.89 -2.74 14.76
CA LEU A 83 1.32 -3.54 15.91
C LEU A 83 0.87 -5.01 15.78
N GLU A 84 -0.34 -5.26 15.29
CA GLU A 84 -0.79 -6.62 14.98
C GLU A 84 0.05 -7.27 13.88
N TRP A 85 0.36 -6.52 12.82
CA TRP A 85 1.23 -6.99 11.75
C TRP A 85 2.63 -7.32 12.26
N ILE A 86 3.25 -6.44 13.08
CA ILE A 86 4.55 -6.71 13.70
C ILE A 86 4.51 -8.00 14.51
N ARG A 87 3.53 -8.16 15.41
CA ARG A 87 3.40 -9.39 16.24
C ARG A 87 3.24 -10.65 15.41
N ALA A 88 2.57 -10.58 14.26
CA ALA A 88 2.42 -11.71 13.35
C ALA A 88 3.73 -12.09 12.64
N HIS A 89 4.65 -11.13 12.47
CA HIS A 89 5.94 -11.31 11.79
C HIS A 89 7.14 -11.34 12.75
N GLU A 90 6.92 -11.20 14.06
CA GLU A 90 7.89 -11.50 15.09
C GLU A 90 8.18 -13.01 15.09
N VAL A 91 9.18 -13.40 14.31
CA VAL A 91 9.85 -14.69 14.50
C VAL A 91 10.38 -14.70 15.92
N ARG A 92 9.81 -15.54 16.80
CA ARG A 92 10.45 -15.90 18.07
C ARG A 92 11.85 -16.42 17.75
N ARG A 93 12.85 -15.54 17.88
CA ARG A 93 14.26 -15.92 17.89
C ARG A 93 14.57 -16.70 19.16
#